data_AF-A0A453CV31-F1
#
_entry.id   AF-A0A453CV31-F1
#
_cell.length_a   1.000
_cell.length_b   1.000
_cell.length_c   1.000
_cell.angle_alpha   90.00
_cell.angle_beta   90.00
_cell.angle_gamma   90.00
#
_symmetry.space_group_name_H-M   'P 1'
#
loop_
_entity.id
_entity.type
_entity.pdbx_description
1 polymer ?
#
loop_
_entity_poly.entity_id
_entity_poly.type
_entity_poly.pdbx_seq_one_letter_code
_entity_poly.pdbx_strand_id
1 'polypeptide(L)'
;RFGTGDVSDQSSILHMHDIMDDLEEFTEIPDNFCDLPHEHYPLTITYRKFLMMLDGTCRTSFFDAFYGEMKTSFERGHSRSHAVQTFIELKEVTYEKFATFYWPRFNADLTKKFAASTVFTEIISHIKGAYQTSRPYVGKLGREDYVMLSDKRFSSLNNEKRDRIYDIFLEYESMKCTAKEFDLSDFVNSLHSSLVSEGYHGDMVDFVYIDEVQDLTMTQIALLKYVCMNIKEGFLFAGDTAQTIARGIDFRFEDIRSLFYTAFLAETEASNQGLKHGKKVHLSDMFQLSQNFRTHCGILRMAQSIMSLLYFFFPSSVDKLNPETGLVYGEAPVLLESDNDENAIMTIFGESKTTHGNLRGFGAEQVILVRDDAAKKQIIDLVGKQALVLTIVECKGLEF
;
A
#
# COMPACT_ATOMS: atom_id res chain seq x y z
N ARG A 1 -17.84 25.98 25.76
CA ARG A 1 -19.08 25.43 26.35
C ARG A 1 -19.31 24.09 25.67
N PHE A 2 -18.89 22.99 26.30
CA PHE A 2 -19.03 21.65 25.74
C PHE A 2 -20.40 21.10 26.15
N GLY A 3 -21.21 20.75 25.15
CA GLY A 3 -22.49 20.09 25.34
C GLY A 3 -22.27 18.59 25.46
N THR A 4 -22.76 18.04 26.57
CA THR A 4 -22.91 16.60 26.83
C THR A 4 -23.95 16.02 25.88
N GLY A 5 -23.56 15.04 25.07
CA GLY A 5 -24.45 14.21 24.24
C GLY A 5 -24.37 12.75 24.67
N ASP A 6 -25.53 12.14 24.87
CA ASP A 6 -25.75 10.78 25.38
C ASP A 6 -25.02 9.70 24.58
N VAL A 7 -24.47 8.72 25.31
CA VAL A 7 -23.90 7.49 24.78
C VAL A 7 -25.05 6.59 24.30
N SER A 8 -25.34 6.60 23.00
CA SER A 8 -26.22 5.60 22.39
C SER A 8 -25.46 4.28 22.17
N ASP A 9 -26.03 3.19 22.68
CA ASP A 9 -25.60 1.79 22.50
C ASP A 9 -25.61 1.37 21.01
N GLN A 10 -24.57 1.74 20.27
CA GLN A 10 -24.19 1.06 19.05
C GLN A 10 -22.74 0.60 19.19
N SER A 11 -22.53 -0.70 18.96
CA SER A 11 -21.22 -1.29 18.75
C SER A 11 -20.61 -0.67 17.49
N SER A 12 -19.99 0.50 17.63
CA SER A 12 -19.09 1.05 16.64
C SER A 12 -17.89 0.11 16.58
N ILE A 13 -17.96 -0.87 15.68
CA ILE A 13 -16.76 -1.49 15.13
C ILE A 13 -15.99 -0.31 14.55
N LEU A 14 -14.87 0.05 15.18
CA LEU A 14 -13.92 1.00 14.62
C LEU A 14 -13.43 0.37 13.32
N HIS A 15 -14.12 0.73 12.23
CA HIS A 15 -13.73 0.43 10.88
C HIS A 15 -12.48 1.27 10.61
N MET A 16 -11.38 0.59 10.34
CA MET A 16 -10.16 1.25 9.91
C MET A 16 -10.37 1.83 8.53
N HIS A 17 -9.75 2.98 8.29
CA HIS A 17 -9.59 3.58 6.97
C HIS A 17 -8.68 2.66 6.15
N ASP A 18 -9.25 1.56 5.66
CA ASP A 18 -8.70 0.87 4.51
C ASP A 18 -8.91 1.77 3.30
N ILE A 19 -8.08 1.55 2.27
CA ILE A 19 -8.10 2.10 0.89
C ILE A 19 -9.51 2.17 0.23
N MET A 20 -10.51 1.55 0.86
CA MET A 20 -11.90 1.44 0.44
C MET A 20 -12.87 2.42 1.12
N ASP A 21 -12.61 2.88 2.34
CA ASP A 21 -13.47 3.88 3.03
C ASP A 21 -13.20 5.31 2.54
N ASP A 22 -12.09 5.51 1.81
CA ASP A 22 -11.62 6.78 1.26
C ASP A 22 -12.53 7.40 0.18
N LEU A 23 -13.39 6.63 -0.51
CA LEU A 23 -14.15 7.17 -1.66
C LEU A 23 -15.39 7.98 -1.28
N GLU A 24 -15.96 7.78 -0.09
CA GLU A 24 -17.09 8.62 0.36
C GLU A 24 -16.63 10.05 0.69
N GLU A 25 -15.39 10.21 1.13
CA GLU A 25 -14.81 11.50 1.55
C GLU A 25 -14.57 12.47 0.38
N PHE A 26 -14.38 11.95 -0.85
CA PHE A 26 -14.09 12.77 -2.05
C PHE A 26 -15.25 12.81 -3.05
N THR A 27 -16.50 12.62 -2.61
CA THR A 27 -17.69 12.69 -3.48
C THR A 27 -17.91 14.07 -4.10
N GLU A 28 -17.39 15.14 -3.46
CA GLU A 28 -17.45 16.51 -3.97
C GLU A 28 -16.46 16.78 -5.12
N ILE A 29 -15.38 16.00 -5.22
CA ILE A 29 -14.38 16.13 -6.27
C ILE A 29 -14.80 15.24 -7.46
N PRO A 30 -14.89 15.76 -8.69
CA PRO A 30 -15.19 14.94 -9.86
C PRO A 30 -14.19 13.79 -10.08
N ASP A 31 -14.65 12.64 -10.56
CA ASP A 31 -13.81 11.50 -10.96
C ASP A 31 -13.13 11.74 -12.33
N ASN A 32 -12.59 12.93 -12.59
CA ASN A 32 -11.76 13.22 -13.77
C ASN A 32 -10.88 14.46 -13.53
N PHE A 33 -9.86 14.64 -14.37
CA PHE A 33 -8.97 15.81 -14.34
C PHE A 33 -9.38 16.91 -15.32
N CYS A 34 -10.54 16.85 -15.96
CA CYS A 34 -10.92 17.82 -16.98
C CYS A 34 -11.70 18.99 -16.36
N ASP A 35 -11.25 20.21 -16.63
CA ASP A 35 -11.92 21.45 -16.23
C ASP A 35 -12.20 21.52 -14.73
N LEU A 36 -11.27 21.03 -13.90
CA LEU A 36 -11.45 21.02 -12.44
C LEU A 36 -11.49 22.46 -11.90
N PRO A 37 -12.55 22.84 -11.16
CA PRO A 37 -12.63 24.14 -10.53
C PRO A 37 -11.40 24.47 -9.67
N HIS A 38 -10.89 25.70 -9.78
CA HIS A 38 -9.72 26.16 -9.01
C HIS A 38 -9.88 26.01 -7.49
N GLU A 39 -11.12 26.01 -6.98
CA GLU A 39 -11.44 25.83 -5.56
C GLU A 39 -11.08 24.45 -5.01
N HIS A 40 -10.93 23.43 -5.86
CA HIS A 40 -10.47 22.11 -5.43
C HIS A 40 -8.95 22.01 -5.27
N TYR A 41 -8.18 23.02 -5.70
CA TYR A 41 -6.73 23.02 -5.57
C TYR A 41 -6.27 23.71 -4.28
N PRO A 42 -5.25 23.17 -3.58
CA PRO A 42 -4.52 21.94 -3.89
C PRO A 42 -5.36 20.68 -3.65
N LEU A 43 -5.31 19.74 -4.61
CA LEU A 43 -6.00 18.46 -4.48
C LEU A 43 -5.31 17.62 -3.39
N THR A 44 -6.01 17.39 -2.29
CA THR A 44 -5.63 16.43 -1.26
C THR A 44 -6.54 15.23 -1.41
N ILE A 45 -6.04 14.18 -2.07
CA ILE A 45 -6.81 13.00 -2.47
C ILE A 45 -6.00 11.74 -2.21
N THR A 46 -6.70 10.62 -2.05
CA THR A 46 -6.05 9.32 -1.91
C THR A 46 -5.56 8.79 -3.25
N TYR A 47 -4.64 7.82 -3.22
CA TYR A 47 -4.14 7.22 -4.45
C TYR A 47 -5.27 6.52 -5.25
N ARG A 48 -6.26 5.95 -4.55
CA ARG A 48 -7.44 5.36 -5.19
C ARG A 48 -8.26 6.39 -5.94
N LYS A 49 -8.51 7.55 -5.32
CA LYS A 49 -9.19 8.67 -5.97
C LYS A 49 -8.41 9.17 -7.19
N PHE A 50 -7.08 9.27 -7.09
CA PHE A 50 -6.21 9.60 -8.22
C PHE A 50 -6.38 8.63 -9.40
N LEU A 51 -6.41 7.31 -9.16
CA LEU A 51 -6.67 6.33 -10.22
C LEU A 51 -8.05 6.51 -10.86
N MET A 52 -9.07 6.83 -10.07
CA MET A 52 -10.42 7.05 -10.58
C MET A 52 -10.53 8.30 -11.43
N MET A 53 -9.85 9.38 -11.03
CA MET A 53 -9.74 10.59 -11.82
C MET A 53 -8.96 10.36 -13.12
N LEU A 54 -7.90 9.53 -13.10
CA LEU A 54 -7.21 9.13 -14.33
C LEU A 54 -8.14 8.35 -15.27
N ASP A 55 -8.86 7.37 -14.75
CA ASP A 55 -9.78 6.54 -15.54
C ASP A 55 -10.90 7.37 -16.19
N GLY A 56 -11.52 8.28 -15.45
CA GLY A 56 -12.55 9.17 -15.99
C GLY A 56 -12.02 10.24 -16.95
N THR A 57 -10.69 10.41 -17.05
CA THR A 57 -10.03 11.25 -18.05
C THR A 57 -9.72 10.48 -19.35
N CYS A 58 -9.67 9.14 -19.30
CA CYS A 58 -9.50 8.30 -20.48
C CYS A 58 -10.78 8.31 -21.34
N ARG A 59 -10.67 8.04 -22.65
CA ARG A 59 -11.86 7.99 -23.52
C ARG A 59 -12.70 6.76 -23.24
N THR A 60 -12.04 5.66 -22.90
CA THR A 60 -12.65 4.38 -22.53
C THR A 60 -12.27 4.08 -21.09
N SER A 61 -13.27 3.93 -20.23
CA SER A 61 -13.02 3.55 -18.82
C SER A 61 -12.71 2.06 -18.73
N PHE A 62 -11.80 1.69 -17.83
CA PHE A 62 -11.56 0.29 -17.46
C PHE A 62 -12.87 -0.42 -17.06
N PHE A 63 -13.76 0.31 -16.38
CA PHE A 63 -15.02 -0.22 -15.87
C PHE A 63 -16.10 -0.39 -16.95
N ASP A 64 -15.94 0.22 -18.13
CA ASP A 64 -16.90 0.06 -19.23
C ASP A 64 -16.94 -1.40 -19.74
N ALA A 65 -15.83 -2.15 -19.64
CA ALA A 65 -15.78 -3.57 -19.95
C ALA A 65 -16.72 -4.41 -19.07
N PHE A 66 -17.09 -3.88 -17.91
CA PHE A 66 -17.93 -4.53 -16.91
C PHE A 66 -19.33 -3.89 -16.80
N TYR A 67 -19.67 -2.95 -17.69
CA TYR A 67 -20.93 -2.22 -17.65
C TYR A 67 -22.16 -3.13 -17.60
N GLY A 68 -22.13 -4.26 -18.30
CA GLY A 68 -23.20 -5.27 -18.27
C GLY A 68 -23.44 -5.88 -16.89
N GLU A 69 -22.41 -5.99 -16.05
CA GLU A 69 -22.50 -6.52 -14.68
C GLU A 69 -23.01 -5.46 -13.69
N MET A 70 -22.74 -4.17 -13.97
CA MET A 70 -23.20 -3.04 -13.18
C MET A 70 -24.62 -2.56 -13.52
N LYS A 71 -25.20 -3.02 -14.63
CA LYS A 71 -26.51 -2.60 -15.13
C LYS A 71 -27.63 -2.70 -14.10
N THR A 72 -27.64 -3.76 -13.29
CA THR A 72 -28.67 -3.97 -12.24
C THR A 72 -28.56 -2.98 -11.06
N SER A 73 -27.39 -2.37 -10.85
CA SER A 73 -27.18 -1.32 -9.83
C SER A 73 -27.64 0.05 -10.34
N PHE A 74 -27.42 0.34 -11.63
CA PHE A 74 -27.96 1.55 -12.27
C PHE A 74 -29.48 1.55 -12.34
N GLU A 75 -30.09 0.40 -12.64
CA GLU A 75 -31.55 0.23 -12.66
C GLU A 75 -32.21 0.41 -11.28
N ARG A 76 -31.45 0.30 -10.19
CA ARG A 76 -31.89 0.59 -8.81
C ARG A 76 -31.75 2.05 -8.40
N GLY A 77 -31.32 2.93 -9.31
CA GLY A 77 -31.22 4.38 -9.07
C GLY A 77 -29.93 4.83 -8.38
N HIS A 78 -28.90 3.98 -8.28
CA HIS A 78 -27.60 4.38 -7.74
C HIS A 78 -26.82 5.26 -8.74
N SER A 79 -26.07 6.24 -8.23
CA SER A 79 -25.13 7.06 -9.02
C SER A 79 -24.06 6.18 -9.69
N ARG A 80 -23.47 6.67 -10.80
CA ARG A 80 -22.38 5.98 -11.53
C ARG A 80 -21.25 5.57 -10.60
N SER A 81 -20.80 6.52 -9.78
CA SER A 81 -19.71 6.35 -8.83
C SER A 81 -20.00 5.25 -7.80
N HIS A 82 -21.18 5.24 -7.20
CA HIS A 82 -21.57 4.20 -6.23
C HIS A 82 -21.65 2.80 -6.86
N ALA A 83 -22.13 2.67 -8.10
CA ALA A 83 -22.17 1.35 -8.74
C ALA A 83 -20.76 0.81 -9.05
N VAL A 84 -19.84 1.69 -9.46
CA VAL A 84 -18.42 1.35 -9.67
C VAL A 84 -17.78 0.95 -8.35
N GLN A 85 -18.07 1.65 -7.25
CA GLN A 85 -17.59 1.32 -5.91
C GLN A 85 -18.04 -0.08 -5.46
N THR A 86 -19.34 -0.36 -5.51
CA THR A 86 -19.85 -1.69 -5.16
C THR A 86 -19.27 -2.77 -6.08
N PHE A 87 -19.03 -2.45 -7.34
CA PHE A 87 -18.40 -3.39 -8.28
C PHE A 87 -16.95 -3.70 -7.90
N ILE A 88 -16.19 -2.66 -7.57
CA ILE A 88 -14.82 -2.76 -7.05
C ILE A 88 -14.78 -3.70 -5.85
N GLU A 89 -15.62 -3.46 -4.84
CA GLU A 89 -15.66 -4.26 -3.60
C GLU A 89 -15.93 -5.75 -3.86
N LEU A 90 -16.77 -6.04 -4.84
CA LEU A 90 -17.13 -7.41 -5.18
C LEU A 90 -16.06 -8.12 -6.02
N LYS A 91 -15.40 -7.39 -6.92
CA LYS A 91 -14.60 -7.97 -8.01
C LYS A 91 -13.10 -7.78 -7.85
N GLU A 92 -12.66 -6.81 -7.07
CA GLU A 92 -11.25 -6.59 -6.78
C GLU A 92 -10.68 -7.76 -5.96
N VAL A 93 -9.51 -8.25 -6.37
CA VAL A 93 -8.76 -9.28 -5.66
C VAL A 93 -7.69 -8.60 -4.81
N THR A 94 -8.03 -8.40 -3.54
CA THR A 94 -7.07 -8.00 -2.49
C THR A 94 -6.23 -9.21 -2.05
N TYR A 95 -5.23 -8.97 -1.19
CA TYR A 95 -4.44 -10.06 -0.60
C TYR A 95 -5.32 -11.06 0.16
N GLU A 96 -6.33 -10.57 0.89
CA GLU A 96 -7.25 -11.39 1.70
C GLU A 96 -8.06 -12.31 0.79
N LYS A 97 -8.60 -11.77 -0.31
CA LYS A 97 -9.33 -12.57 -1.31
C LYS A 97 -8.41 -13.56 -2.02
N PHE A 98 -7.19 -13.15 -2.37
CA PHE A 98 -6.17 -14.04 -2.92
C PHE A 98 -5.88 -15.21 -1.96
N ALA A 99 -5.60 -14.92 -0.69
CA ALA A 99 -5.22 -15.90 0.32
C ALA A 99 -6.37 -16.86 0.68
N THR A 100 -7.62 -16.39 0.68
CA THR A 100 -8.79 -17.18 1.09
C THR A 100 -9.44 -17.94 -0.06
N PHE A 101 -9.46 -17.38 -1.27
CA PHE A 101 -10.21 -17.95 -2.40
C PHE A 101 -9.31 -18.57 -3.47
N TYR A 102 -8.20 -17.93 -3.82
CA TYR A 102 -7.31 -18.38 -4.88
C TYR A 102 -6.27 -19.36 -4.38
N TRP A 103 -5.55 -18.99 -3.31
CA TRP A 103 -4.44 -19.75 -2.76
C TRP A 103 -4.77 -21.23 -2.47
N PRO A 104 -5.92 -21.59 -1.86
CA PRO A 104 -6.25 -22.98 -1.58
C PRO A 104 -6.57 -23.83 -2.82
N ARG A 105 -6.78 -23.20 -3.98
CA ARG A 105 -7.19 -23.87 -5.23
C ARG A 105 -6.03 -24.10 -6.19
N PHE A 106 -4.91 -23.43 -5.97
CA PHE A 106 -3.70 -23.67 -6.74
C PHE A 106 -3.17 -25.08 -6.53
N ASN A 107 -2.42 -25.58 -7.51
CA ASN A 107 -1.79 -26.88 -7.39
C ASN A 107 -0.88 -26.94 -6.15
N ALA A 108 -1.19 -27.87 -5.23
CA ALA A 108 -0.48 -28.06 -3.98
C ALA A 108 1.02 -28.36 -4.17
N ASP A 109 1.40 -29.00 -5.29
CA ASP A 109 2.80 -29.25 -5.61
C ASP A 109 3.56 -27.97 -5.95
N LEU A 110 2.89 -26.99 -6.58
CA LEU A 110 3.44 -25.68 -6.90
C LEU A 110 3.56 -24.79 -5.66
N THR A 111 2.54 -24.78 -4.79
CA THR A 111 2.49 -23.91 -3.60
C THR A 111 3.27 -24.46 -2.40
N LYS A 112 3.71 -25.72 -2.44
CA LYS A 112 4.51 -26.35 -1.37
C LYS A 112 5.74 -25.50 -1.02
N LYS A 113 5.90 -25.18 0.27
CA LYS A 113 6.98 -24.35 0.85
C LYS A 113 6.92 -22.84 0.54
N PHE A 114 5.81 -22.37 -0.02
CA PHE A 114 5.57 -20.94 -0.16
C PHE A 114 4.52 -20.45 0.84
N ALA A 115 4.70 -19.23 1.31
CA ALA A 115 3.64 -18.49 1.98
C ALA A 115 2.83 -17.71 0.93
N ALA A 116 1.51 -17.64 1.11
CA ALA A 116 0.63 -16.90 0.20
C ALA A 116 1.05 -15.43 0.03
N SER A 117 1.45 -14.78 1.13
CA SER A 117 1.95 -13.40 1.14
C SER A 117 3.19 -13.19 0.28
N THR A 118 4.14 -14.13 0.33
CA THR A 118 5.36 -14.07 -0.49
C THR A 118 5.01 -14.18 -1.97
N VAL A 119 4.16 -15.13 -2.35
CA VAL A 119 3.75 -15.29 -3.76
C VAL A 119 2.96 -14.08 -4.25
N PHE A 120 2.03 -13.58 -3.44
CA PHE A 120 1.27 -12.39 -3.78
C PHE A 120 2.18 -11.17 -3.98
N THR A 121 3.20 -10.99 -3.13
CA THR A 121 4.19 -9.92 -3.28
C THR A 121 4.99 -10.05 -4.57
N GLU A 122 5.45 -11.26 -4.91
CA GLU A 122 6.15 -11.46 -6.18
C GLU A 122 5.25 -11.17 -7.40
N ILE A 123 3.96 -11.56 -7.34
CA ILE A 123 3.01 -11.26 -8.41
C ILE A 123 2.79 -9.75 -8.54
N ILE A 124 2.42 -9.08 -7.46
CA ILE A 124 1.99 -7.68 -7.48
C ILE A 124 3.17 -6.72 -7.64
N SER A 125 4.27 -6.90 -6.91
CA SER A 125 5.41 -5.96 -6.95
C SER A 125 6.42 -6.22 -8.04
N HIS A 126 6.67 -7.49 -8.40
CA HIS A 126 7.77 -7.83 -9.31
C HIS A 126 7.30 -8.23 -10.68
N ILE A 127 6.26 -9.06 -10.79
CA ILE A 127 5.74 -9.47 -12.08
C ILE A 127 4.91 -8.33 -12.68
N LYS A 128 3.91 -7.79 -11.95
CA LYS A 128 3.01 -6.75 -12.47
C LYS A 128 3.45 -5.32 -12.11
N GLY A 129 4.14 -5.16 -10.98
CA GLY A 129 4.56 -3.86 -10.43
C GLY A 129 5.91 -3.35 -10.90
N ALA A 130 6.66 -4.17 -11.66
CA ALA A 130 7.90 -3.73 -12.29
C ALA A 130 7.58 -2.89 -13.53
N TYR A 131 7.95 -1.61 -13.48
CA TYR A 131 7.76 -0.74 -14.62
C TYR A 131 8.79 -1.01 -15.71
N GLN A 132 8.33 -1.28 -16.93
CA GLN A 132 9.19 -1.44 -18.10
C GLN A 132 8.78 -0.44 -19.19
N THR A 133 9.77 0.32 -19.68
CA THR A 133 9.61 1.23 -20.82
C THR A 133 9.60 0.42 -22.12
N SER A 134 8.49 -0.25 -22.43
CA SER A 134 8.31 -1.02 -23.66
C SER A 134 7.29 -0.37 -24.60
N ARG A 135 7.50 -0.55 -25.91
CA ARG A 135 6.53 -0.19 -26.96
C ARG A 135 6.28 -1.43 -27.84
N PRO A 136 5.08 -2.05 -27.80
CA PRO A 136 3.92 -1.71 -26.96
C PRO A 136 4.21 -1.90 -25.45
N TYR A 137 3.48 -1.16 -24.61
CA TYR A 137 3.58 -1.33 -23.16
C TYR A 137 3.12 -2.74 -22.77
N VAL A 138 3.97 -3.45 -22.04
CA VAL A 138 3.68 -4.77 -21.49
C VAL A 138 3.60 -4.62 -19.98
N GLY A 139 2.37 -4.61 -19.43
CA GLY A 139 2.09 -4.43 -18.00
C GLY A 139 2.51 -5.58 -17.09
N LYS A 140 3.44 -6.42 -17.55
CA LYS A 140 4.01 -7.51 -16.76
C LYS A 140 5.39 -7.88 -17.26
N LEU A 141 6.22 -8.31 -16.32
CA LEU A 141 7.54 -8.86 -16.59
C LEU A 141 7.42 -10.24 -17.24
N GLY A 142 8.21 -10.48 -18.29
CA GLY A 142 8.33 -11.79 -18.89
C GLY A 142 8.97 -12.80 -17.93
N ARG A 143 8.69 -14.09 -18.13
CA ARG A 143 9.20 -15.19 -17.28
C ARG A 143 10.72 -15.14 -17.14
N GLU A 144 11.42 -15.00 -18.27
CA GLU A 144 12.90 -14.98 -18.30
C GLU A 144 13.45 -13.81 -17.49
N ASP A 145 12.94 -12.60 -17.73
CA ASP A 145 13.36 -11.39 -17.00
C ASP A 145 13.06 -11.50 -15.50
N TYR A 146 11.92 -12.05 -15.13
CA TYR A 146 11.52 -12.25 -13.74
C TYR A 146 12.42 -13.26 -13.01
N VAL A 147 12.75 -14.38 -13.65
CA VAL A 147 13.66 -15.39 -13.09
C VAL A 147 15.05 -14.77 -12.88
N MET A 148 15.56 -14.02 -13.86
CA MET A 148 16.87 -13.35 -13.77
C MET A 148 16.97 -12.27 -12.66
N LEU A 149 15.87 -11.88 -12.02
CA LEU A 149 15.92 -10.96 -10.87
C LEU A 149 16.70 -11.55 -9.68
N SER A 150 16.79 -12.88 -9.54
CA SER A 150 17.55 -13.49 -8.43
C SER A 150 19.05 -13.15 -8.46
N ASP A 151 19.57 -12.75 -9.61
CA ASP A 151 20.99 -12.47 -9.80
C ASP A 151 21.32 -11.01 -9.46
N LYS A 152 20.31 -10.13 -9.40
CA LYS A 152 20.46 -8.69 -9.17
C LYS A 152 20.06 -8.27 -7.75
N ARG A 153 19.14 -8.99 -7.12
CA ARG A 153 18.76 -8.81 -5.71
C ARG A 153 19.31 -10.01 -4.95
N PHE A 154 19.91 -9.84 -3.76
CA PHE A 154 20.15 -10.95 -2.82
C PHE A 154 18.79 -11.48 -2.31
N SER A 155 17.98 -11.99 -3.24
CA SER A 155 16.61 -12.45 -3.01
C SER A 155 16.67 -13.76 -2.26
N SER A 156 15.77 -13.93 -1.30
CA SER A 156 15.54 -15.23 -0.63
C SER A 156 15.00 -16.30 -1.59
N LEU A 157 14.63 -15.90 -2.82
CA LEU A 157 14.12 -16.75 -3.88
C LEU A 157 15.16 -16.95 -4.98
N ASN A 158 15.57 -18.21 -5.15
CA ASN A 158 16.41 -18.63 -6.27
C ASN A 158 15.59 -18.76 -7.57
N ASN A 159 16.31 -18.96 -8.69
CA ASN A 159 15.72 -19.15 -10.01
C ASN A 159 14.59 -20.20 -10.04
N GLU A 160 14.79 -21.37 -9.43
CA GLU A 160 13.79 -22.46 -9.41
C GLU A 160 12.50 -22.04 -8.69
N LYS A 161 12.61 -21.33 -7.55
CA LYS A 161 11.45 -20.82 -6.83
C LYS A 161 10.72 -19.76 -7.64
N ARG A 162 11.45 -18.85 -8.28
CA ARG A 162 10.86 -17.83 -9.17
C ARG A 162 10.12 -18.49 -10.33
N ASP A 163 10.73 -19.47 -10.97
CA ASP A 163 10.11 -20.22 -12.06
C ASP A 163 8.74 -20.79 -11.67
N ARG A 164 8.68 -21.46 -10.50
CA ARG A 164 7.43 -21.99 -9.93
C ARG A 164 6.42 -20.91 -9.57
N ILE A 165 6.88 -19.77 -9.04
CA ILE A 165 5.98 -18.64 -8.75
C ILE A 165 5.36 -18.10 -10.04
N TYR A 166 6.12 -18.09 -11.14
CA TYR A 166 5.57 -17.67 -12.43
C TYR A 166 4.49 -18.64 -12.93
N ASP A 167 4.59 -19.95 -12.66
CA ASP A 167 3.49 -20.88 -12.93
C ASP A 167 2.24 -20.58 -12.10
N ILE A 168 2.42 -20.29 -10.81
CA ILE A 168 1.31 -19.88 -9.93
C ILE A 168 0.69 -18.58 -10.44
N PHE A 169 1.50 -17.62 -10.92
CA PHE A 169 1.03 -16.39 -11.53
C PHE A 169 0.14 -16.65 -12.76
N LEU A 170 0.54 -17.57 -13.64
CA LEU A 170 -0.26 -17.92 -14.82
C LEU A 170 -1.58 -18.60 -14.43
N GLU A 171 -1.55 -19.49 -13.43
CA GLU A 171 -2.74 -20.13 -12.89
C GLU A 171 -3.70 -19.09 -12.26
N TYR A 172 -3.14 -18.17 -11.47
CA TYR A 172 -3.85 -17.04 -10.88
C TYR A 172 -4.56 -16.17 -11.93
N GLU A 173 -3.84 -15.71 -12.95
CA GLU A 173 -4.41 -14.88 -14.03
C GLU A 173 -5.50 -15.63 -14.80
N SER A 174 -5.33 -16.93 -15.05
CA SER A 174 -6.33 -17.79 -15.72
C SER A 174 -7.61 -17.93 -14.89
N MET A 175 -7.48 -18.22 -13.59
CA MET A 175 -8.60 -18.32 -12.67
C MET A 175 -9.34 -16.99 -12.53
N LYS A 176 -8.60 -15.89 -12.37
CA LYS A 176 -9.14 -14.54 -12.20
C LYS A 176 -9.89 -14.09 -13.45
N CYS A 177 -9.34 -14.36 -14.64
CA CYS A 177 -10.00 -14.12 -15.92
C CYS A 177 -11.32 -14.91 -16.02
N THR A 178 -11.33 -16.18 -15.63
CA THR A 178 -12.55 -17.02 -15.61
C THR A 178 -13.61 -16.48 -14.64
N ALA A 179 -13.18 -15.98 -13.48
CA ALA A 179 -14.06 -15.37 -12.47
C ALA A 179 -14.55 -13.97 -12.86
N LYS A 180 -13.97 -13.36 -13.92
CA LYS A 180 -14.16 -11.95 -14.28
C LYS A 180 -13.92 -11.03 -13.10
N GLU A 181 -12.80 -11.26 -12.44
CA GLU A 181 -12.28 -10.46 -11.35
C GLU A 181 -11.05 -9.71 -11.84
N PHE A 182 -10.60 -8.72 -11.08
CA PHE A 182 -9.41 -7.95 -11.39
C PHE A 182 -8.63 -7.67 -10.11
N ASP A 183 -7.34 -7.41 -10.20
CA ASP A 183 -6.56 -6.82 -9.11
C ASP A 183 -6.18 -5.39 -9.47
N LEU A 184 -5.70 -4.62 -8.48
CA LEU A 184 -5.31 -3.23 -8.66
C LEU A 184 -4.28 -3.05 -9.80
N SER A 185 -3.40 -4.03 -10.00
CA SER A 185 -2.41 -3.98 -11.07
C SER A 185 -3.06 -4.10 -12.46
N ASP A 186 -4.15 -4.84 -12.64
CA ASP A 186 -4.89 -4.84 -13.91
C ASP A 186 -5.43 -3.46 -14.26
N PHE A 187 -6.00 -2.78 -13.25
CA PHE A 187 -6.54 -1.43 -13.43
C PHE A 187 -5.42 -0.44 -13.80
N VAL A 188 -4.33 -0.43 -13.03
CA VAL A 188 -3.14 0.41 -13.29
C VAL A 188 -2.54 0.13 -14.67
N ASN A 189 -2.42 -1.14 -15.07
CA ASN A 189 -1.88 -1.53 -16.37
C ASN A 189 -2.81 -1.13 -17.53
N SER A 190 -4.13 -1.15 -17.31
CA SER A 190 -5.10 -0.66 -18.27
C SER A 190 -5.00 0.85 -18.46
N LEU A 191 -4.78 1.60 -17.37
CA LEU A 191 -4.51 3.05 -17.44
C LEU A 191 -3.24 3.35 -18.23
N HIS A 192 -2.12 2.66 -17.95
CA HIS A 192 -0.91 2.81 -18.77
C HIS A 192 -1.17 2.52 -20.25
N SER A 193 -1.87 1.44 -20.55
CA SER A 193 -2.18 1.06 -21.92
C SER A 193 -3.00 2.13 -22.64
N SER A 194 -4.01 2.69 -21.96
CA SER A 194 -4.88 3.74 -22.48
C SER A 194 -4.14 5.07 -22.64
N LEU A 195 -3.35 5.47 -21.65
CA LEU A 195 -2.57 6.71 -21.71
C LEU A 195 -1.45 6.67 -22.75
N VAL A 196 -0.87 5.49 -23.02
CA VAL A 196 0.11 5.29 -24.09
C VAL A 196 -0.54 5.32 -25.48
N SER A 197 -1.75 4.79 -25.63
CA SER A 197 -2.44 4.69 -26.93
C SER A 197 -3.23 5.95 -27.30
N GLU A 198 -3.94 6.54 -26.33
CA GLU A 198 -4.86 7.67 -26.51
C GLU A 198 -4.21 9.01 -26.15
N GLY A 199 -3.23 9.01 -25.26
CA GLY A 199 -2.65 10.21 -24.65
C GLY A 199 -3.45 10.69 -23.43
N TYR A 200 -2.85 11.59 -22.65
CA TYR A 200 -3.53 12.27 -21.54
C TYR A 200 -4.23 13.55 -22.04
N HIS A 201 -5.47 13.76 -21.60
CA HIS A 201 -6.32 14.88 -22.04
C HIS A 201 -6.89 15.71 -20.88
N GLY A 202 -6.49 15.44 -19.64
CA GLY A 202 -6.90 16.22 -18.48
C GLY A 202 -6.00 17.42 -18.24
N ASP A 203 -6.36 18.21 -17.23
CA ASP A 203 -5.57 19.35 -16.77
C ASP A 203 -4.27 18.87 -16.10
N MET A 204 -3.16 19.47 -16.54
CA MET A 204 -1.85 19.18 -16.01
C MET A 204 -1.71 19.73 -14.59
N VAL A 205 -1.06 18.97 -13.71
CA VAL A 205 -0.64 19.47 -12.39
C VAL A 205 0.82 19.89 -12.43
N ASP A 206 1.14 20.98 -11.72
CA ASP A 206 2.49 21.53 -11.66
C ASP A 206 3.39 20.81 -10.64
N PHE A 207 2.77 20.31 -9.56
CA PHE A 207 3.45 19.69 -8.42
C PHE A 207 2.64 18.50 -7.91
N VAL A 208 3.35 17.43 -7.56
CA VAL A 208 2.85 16.18 -7.00
C VAL A 208 3.63 15.89 -5.72
N TYR A 209 2.90 15.76 -4.62
CA TYR A 209 3.43 15.36 -3.32
C TYR A 209 2.82 14.01 -2.97
N ILE A 210 3.66 13.05 -2.60
CA ILE A 210 3.21 11.71 -2.20
C ILE A 210 3.76 11.41 -0.83
N ASP A 211 2.85 11.20 0.09
CA ASP A 211 3.14 10.61 1.39
C ASP A 211 3.03 9.08 1.30
N GLU A 212 3.67 8.37 2.22
CA GLU A 212 3.63 6.91 2.30
C GLU A 212 4.00 6.22 0.97
N VAL A 213 4.98 6.76 0.22
CA VAL A 213 5.34 6.26 -1.12
C VAL A 213 5.73 4.77 -1.13
N GLN A 214 6.14 4.23 0.02
CA GLN A 214 6.45 2.82 0.19
C GLN A 214 5.23 1.88 0.05
N ASP A 215 4.01 2.42 0.06
CA ASP A 215 2.78 1.68 -0.20
C ASP A 215 2.42 1.65 -1.70
N LEU A 216 3.31 2.09 -2.59
CA LEU A 216 3.07 2.10 -4.04
C LEU A 216 4.13 1.29 -4.79
N THR A 217 3.66 0.52 -5.77
CA THR A 217 4.52 -0.17 -6.75
C THR A 217 5.12 0.84 -7.75
N MET A 218 6.22 0.46 -8.41
CA MET A 218 6.85 1.33 -9.41
C MET A 218 5.91 1.62 -10.60
N THR A 219 5.10 0.65 -11.01
CA THR A 219 4.08 0.86 -12.05
C THR A 219 3.04 1.90 -11.60
N GLN A 220 2.59 1.86 -10.34
CA GLN A 220 1.68 2.88 -9.81
C GLN A 220 2.30 4.28 -9.83
N ILE A 221 3.52 4.43 -9.30
CA ILE A 221 4.26 5.70 -9.32
C ILE A 221 4.47 6.19 -10.77
N ALA A 222 4.68 5.28 -11.73
CA ALA A 222 4.89 5.65 -13.13
C ALA A 222 3.67 6.30 -13.79
N LEU A 223 2.44 6.16 -13.27
CA LEU A 223 1.27 6.87 -13.79
C LEU A 223 1.37 8.39 -13.62
N LEU A 224 2.11 8.85 -12.62
CA LEU A 224 2.22 10.28 -12.32
C LEU A 224 2.89 11.08 -13.44
N LYS A 225 3.71 10.40 -14.27
CA LYS A 225 4.37 11.04 -15.41
C LYS A 225 3.39 11.56 -16.45
N TYR A 226 2.16 11.03 -16.50
CA TYR A 226 1.17 11.50 -17.47
C TYR A 226 0.49 12.80 -17.02
N VAL A 227 0.38 13.03 -15.70
CA VAL A 227 -0.35 14.17 -15.13
C VAL A 227 0.54 15.36 -14.77
N CYS A 228 1.86 15.16 -14.65
CA CYS A 228 2.81 16.20 -14.29
C CYS A 228 4.03 16.17 -15.22
N MET A 229 4.25 17.26 -15.96
CA MET A 229 5.41 17.43 -16.86
C MET A 229 6.63 18.08 -16.17
N ASN A 230 6.46 18.58 -14.94
CA ASN A 230 7.56 19.22 -14.20
C ASN A 230 8.49 18.17 -13.57
N ILE A 231 9.22 17.42 -14.39
CA ILE A 231 10.06 16.31 -13.93
C ILE A 231 11.25 16.80 -13.07
N LYS A 232 11.65 18.06 -13.21
CA LYS A 232 12.82 18.60 -12.49
C LYS A 232 12.53 18.93 -11.03
N GLU A 233 11.35 19.50 -10.75
CA GLU A 233 11.04 20.07 -9.45
C GLU A 233 9.61 19.74 -8.98
N GLY A 234 8.79 19.12 -9.82
CA GLY A 234 7.36 18.91 -9.59
C GLY A 234 7.02 17.66 -8.80
N PHE A 235 8.00 16.93 -8.26
CA PHE A 235 7.75 15.69 -7.52
C PHE A 235 8.48 15.69 -6.18
N LEU A 236 7.73 15.39 -5.12
CA LEU A 236 8.25 15.12 -3.79
C LEU A 236 7.64 13.82 -3.27
N PHE A 237 8.50 12.84 -2.94
CA PHE A 237 8.09 11.57 -2.36
C PHE A 237 8.60 11.49 -0.93
N ALA A 238 7.70 11.26 0.01
CA ALA A 238 7.97 11.02 1.41
C ALA A 238 7.55 9.59 1.76
N GLY A 239 8.29 8.96 2.67
CA GLY A 239 8.03 7.58 3.09
C GLY A 239 9.15 6.99 3.92
N ASP A 240 8.99 5.74 4.32
CA ASP A 240 9.95 4.98 5.10
C ASP A 240 9.98 3.52 4.65
N THR A 241 11.10 3.09 4.07
CA THR A 241 11.28 1.71 3.59
C THR A 241 11.10 0.68 4.71
N ALA A 242 11.41 1.02 5.96
CA ALA A 242 11.21 0.12 7.11
C ALA A 242 9.72 -0.07 7.47
N GLN A 243 8.84 0.82 6.99
CA GLN A 243 7.40 0.77 7.18
C GLN A 243 6.65 0.17 5.98
N THR A 244 7.36 -0.55 5.10
CA THR A 244 6.75 -1.31 3.99
C THR A 244 6.02 -2.55 4.55
N ILE A 245 4.87 -2.33 5.19
CA ILE A 245 4.02 -3.37 5.79
C ILE A 245 2.84 -3.76 4.90
N ALA A 246 2.57 -2.96 3.86
CA ALA A 246 1.53 -3.20 2.88
C ALA A 246 1.74 -4.56 2.20
N ARG A 247 0.73 -5.43 2.28
CA ARG A 247 0.79 -6.77 1.70
C ARG A 247 0.89 -6.65 0.18
N GLY A 248 1.89 -7.30 -0.40
CA GLY A 248 2.06 -7.29 -1.85
C GLY A 248 3.08 -6.28 -2.36
N ILE A 249 3.69 -5.49 -1.47
CA ILE A 249 4.58 -4.38 -1.83
C ILE A 249 6.03 -4.66 -1.40
N ASP A 250 6.95 -4.54 -2.35
CA ASP A 250 8.40 -4.50 -2.12
C ASP A 250 8.95 -3.17 -2.66
N PHE A 251 9.38 -2.31 -1.75
CA PHE A 251 9.71 -0.90 -2.04
C PHE A 251 11.14 -0.56 -1.64
N ARG A 252 11.79 0.27 -2.46
CA ARG A 252 13.05 0.95 -2.13
C ARG A 252 13.09 2.32 -2.81
N PHE A 253 13.68 3.31 -2.15
CA PHE A 253 13.87 4.63 -2.75
C PHE A 253 14.80 4.62 -3.97
N GLU A 254 15.76 3.68 -4.00
CA GLU A 254 16.62 3.48 -5.16
C GLU A 254 15.81 3.11 -6.43
N ASP A 255 14.72 2.36 -6.27
CA ASP A 255 13.86 1.96 -7.38
C ASP A 255 13.10 3.18 -7.96
N ILE A 256 12.69 4.15 -7.13
CA ILE A 256 12.14 5.44 -7.60
C ILE A 256 13.19 6.21 -8.42
N ARG A 257 14.43 6.31 -7.94
CA ARG A 257 15.50 7.00 -8.69
C ARG A 257 15.70 6.38 -10.06
N SER A 258 15.72 5.05 -10.13
CA SER A 258 15.80 4.30 -11.38
C SER A 258 14.61 4.57 -12.30
N LEU A 259 13.39 4.60 -11.76
CA LEU A 259 12.17 4.90 -12.49
C LEU A 259 12.21 6.31 -13.11
N PHE A 260 12.70 7.31 -12.37
CA PHE A 260 12.82 8.68 -12.90
C PHE A 260 13.79 8.76 -14.08
N TYR A 261 14.94 8.09 -14.00
CA TYR A 261 15.88 8.05 -15.12
C TYR A 261 15.31 7.32 -16.34
N THR A 262 14.69 6.16 -16.13
CA THR A 262 14.28 5.26 -17.22
C THR A 262 12.95 5.68 -17.84
N ALA A 263 11.96 6.06 -17.04
CA ALA A 263 10.60 6.33 -17.49
C ALA A 263 10.27 7.82 -17.65
N PHE A 264 10.67 8.67 -16.69
CA PHE A 264 10.30 10.09 -16.73
C PHE A 264 11.23 10.86 -17.68
N LEU A 265 12.55 10.72 -17.51
CA LEU A 265 13.53 11.48 -18.31
C LEU A 265 13.70 10.93 -19.73
N ALA A 266 13.97 9.64 -19.88
CA ALA A 266 14.30 9.09 -21.20
C ALA A 266 13.12 9.17 -22.19
N GLU A 267 11.87 8.98 -21.75
CA GLU A 267 10.69 9.09 -22.64
C GLU A 267 10.38 10.55 -23.02
N THR A 268 10.61 11.49 -22.11
CA THR A 268 10.47 12.92 -22.38
C THR A 268 11.52 13.41 -23.38
N GLU A 269 12.76 12.93 -23.27
CA GLU A 269 13.83 13.23 -24.22
C GLU A 269 13.56 12.59 -25.60
N ALA A 270 13.05 11.35 -25.63
CA ALA A 270 12.67 10.66 -26.87
C ALA A 270 11.50 11.34 -27.61
N SER A 271 10.57 11.97 -26.88
CA SER A 271 9.44 12.71 -27.44
C SER A 271 9.83 14.11 -27.91
N ASN A 272 10.86 14.72 -27.31
CA ASN A 272 11.38 16.05 -27.66
C ASN A 272 12.56 15.99 -28.65
N GLN A 273 12.40 15.28 -29.78
CA GLN A 273 13.42 15.23 -30.85
C GLN A 273 13.74 16.65 -31.38
N GLY A 274 14.76 17.30 -30.82
CA GLY A 274 15.27 18.58 -31.34
C GLY A 274 16.09 19.41 -30.36
N LEU A 275 15.87 19.31 -29.05
CA LEU A 275 16.61 20.10 -28.06
C LEU A 275 17.61 19.23 -27.32
N LYS A 276 18.71 18.88 -28.00
CA LYS A 276 19.93 18.42 -27.33
C LYS A 276 20.45 19.55 -26.44
N HIS A 277 20.01 19.61 -25.19
CA HIS A 277 20.72 20.32 -24.15
C HIS A 277 21.37 19.28 -23.25
N GLY A 278 22.68 19.08 -23.45
CA GLY A 278 23.54 18.21 -22.67
C GLY A 278 23.75 18.66 -21.22
N LYS A 279 22.70 19.15 -20.54
CA LYS A 279 22.68 19.29 -19.10
C LYS A 279 22.21 17.95 -18.54
N LYS A 280 23.15 17.21 -17.91
CA LYS A 280 22.84 16.09 -17.03
C LYS A 280 21.69 16.52 -16.12
N VAL A 281 20.51 15.91 -16.27
CA VAL A 281 19.44 16.13 -15.31
C VAL A 281 19.93 15.55 -13.99
N HIS A 282 20.05 16.41 -12.98
CA HIS A 282 20.46 16.04 -11.65
C HIS A 282 19.19 15.75 -10.87
N LEU A 283 18.90 14.48 -10.61
CA LEU A 283 17.89 14.12 -9.62
C LEU A 283 18.41 14.54 -8.25
N SER A 284 17.56 15.24 -7.48
CA SER A 284 17.86 15.61 -6.10
C SER A 284 18.24 14.38 -5.28
N ASP A 285 19.23 14.55 -4.40
CA ASP A 285 19.62 13.49 -3.48
C ASP A 285 18.53 13.26 -2.42
N MET A 286 18.51 12.04 -1.91
CA MET A 286 17.63 11.66 -0.80
C MET A 286 17.92 12.54 0.41
N PHE A 287 16.89 13.19 0.93
CA PHE A 287 16.98 13.96 2.16
C PHE A 287 16.39 13.13 3.31
N GLN A 288 17.22 12.79 4.29
CA GLN A 288 16.79 12.00 5.44
C GLN A 288 16.49 12.90 6.65
N LEU A 289 15.30 12.72 7.22
CA LEU A 289 14.95 13.25 8.54
C LEU A 289 15.41 12.27 9.63
N SER A 290 16.45 12.61 10.38
CA SER A 290 17.03 11.72 11.42
C SER A 290 16.60 12.06 12.85
N GLN A 291 15.80 13.11 13.04
CA GLN A 291 15.31 13.51 14.36
C GLN A 291 13.88 13.02 14.56
N ASN A 292 13.68 12.17 15.56
CA ASN A 292 12.38 11.66 15.94
C ASN A 292 11.74 12.57 17.00
N PHE A 293 10.54 13.06 16.69
CA PHE A 293 9.75 13.92 17.58
C PHE A 293 8.59 13.19 18.27
N ARG A 294 8.32 11.93 17.90
CA ARG A 294 7.18 11.14 18.40
C ARG A 294 7.52 10.35 19.66
N THR A 295 8.73 9.79 19.74
CA THR A 295 9.09 8.84 20.82
C THR A 295 10.41 9.17 21.51
N HIS A 296 10.63 8.54 22.67
CA HIS A 296 11.80 8.77 23.49
C HIS A 296 12.97 7.83 23.13
N CYS A 297 14.19 8.22 23.52
CA CYS A 297 15.43 7.51 23.16
C CYS A 297 15.47 6.02 23.57
N GLY A 298 14.74 5.63 24.62
CA GLY A 298 14.58 4.22 25.01
C GLY A 298 14.01 3.31 23.92
N ILE A 299 12.89 3.71 23.30
CA ILE A 299 12.28 2.97 22.18
C ILE A 299 13.18 3.02 20.94
N LEU A 300 13.74 4.20 20.63
CA LEU A 300 14.62 4.38 19.47
C LEU A 300 15.84 3.47 19.49
N ARG A 301 16.47 3.28 20.67
CA ARG A 301 17.59 2.35 20.81
C ARG A 301 17.20 0.91 20.51
N MET A 302 16.01 0.49 20.95
CA MET A 302 15.49 -0.85 20.64
C MET A 302 15.22 -0.99 19.14
N ALA A 303 14.52 -0.03 18.53
CA ALA A 303 14.25 -0.02 17.09
C ALA A 303 15.57 -0.07 16.29
N GLN A 304 16.56 0.74 16.65
CA GLN A 304 17.87 0.74 16.00
C GLN A 304 18.60 -0.61 16.12
N SER A 305 18.44 -1.34 17.24
CA SER A 305 19.04 -2.66 17.38
C SER A 305 18.45 -3.68 16.41
N ILE A 306 17.13 -3.62 16.17
CA ILE A 306 16.43 -4.45 15.19
C ILE A 306 16.88 -4.07 13.77
N MET A 307 16.91 -2.78 13.45
CA MET A 307 17.37 -2.29 12.15
C MET A 307 18.81 -2.72 11.84
N SER A 308 19.69 -2.73 12.85
CA SER A 308 21.07 -3.18 12.69
C SER A 308 21.17 -4.66 12.29
N LEU A 309 20.28 -5.51 12.84
CA LEU A 309 20.17 -6.92 12.44
C LEU A 309 19.63 -7.05 11.02
N LEU A 310 18.60 -6.27 10.66
CA LEU A 310 18.04 -6.26 9.30
C LEU A 310 19.09 -5.86 8.27
N TYR A 311 19.86 -4.80 8.52
CA TYR A 311 20.94 -4.37 7.64
C TYR A 311 22.06 -5.41 7.49
N PHE A 312 22.30 -6.21 8.52
CA PHE A 312 23.33 -7.24 8.48
C PHE A 312 22.89 -8.51 7.73
N PHE A 313 21.69 -9.02 8.05
CA PHE A 313 21.19 -10.29 7.48
C PHE A 313 20.47 -10.10 6.14
N PHE A 314 19.89 -8.92 5.90
CA PHE A 314 19.07 -8.61 4.72
C PHE A 314 19.46 -7.26 4.09
N PRO A 315 20.74 -7.06 3.72
CA PRO A 315 21.26 -5.76 3.27
C PRO A 315 20.60 -5.20 2.00
N SER A 316 19.89 -6.04 1.24
CA SER A 316 19.19 -5.64 0.02
C SER A 316 17.69 -5.41 0.21
N SER A 317 17.14 -5.65 1.41
CA SER A 317 15.69 -5.59 1.67
C SER A 317 15.22 -4.24 2.18
N VAL A 318 16.10 -3.40 2.72
CA VAL A 318 15.74 -2.07 3.26
C VAL A 318 16.86 -1.09 2.93
N ASP A 319 16.50 0.15 2.59
CA ASP A 319 17.46 1.24 2.43
C ASP A 319 18.19 1.52 3.75
N LYS A 320 19.52 1.63 3.69
CA LYS A 320 20.33 1.90 4.88
C LYS A 320 20.32 3.40 5.17
N LEU A 321 19.55 3.78 6.20
CA LEU A 321 19.44 5.16 6.68
C LEU A 321 20.33 5.39 7.91
N ASN A 322 20.63 6.66 8.20
CA ASN A 322 21.30 7.03 9.45
C ASN A 322 20.40 6.73 10.65
N PRO A 323 20.94 6.33 11.81
CA PRO A 323 20.15 6.12 13.01
C PRO A 323 19.32 7.34 13.41
N GLU A 324 18.10 7.08 13.87
CA GLU A 324 17.24 8.13 14.44
C GLU A 324 17.76 8.60 15.81
N THR A 325 17.53 9.89 16.08
CA THR A 325 17.89 10.55 17.33
C THR A 325 16.66 11.18 17.97
N GLY A 326 16.48 10.95 19.27
CA GLY A 326 15.37 11.54 20.04
C GLY A 326 15.83 12.72 20.88
N LEU A 327 14.92 13.65 21.13
CA LEU A 327 15.14 14.78 22.03
C LEU A 327 14.83 14.44 23.50
N VAL A 328 14.00 13.42 23.72
CA VAL A 328 13.47 13.06 25.04
C VAL A 328 14.12 11.77 25.51
N TYR A 329 14.66 11.77 26.74
CA TYR A 329 15.12 10.56 27.38
C TYR A 329 13.92 9.72 27.85
N GLY A 330 14.02 8.40 27.74
CA GLY A 330 13.05 7.48 28.30
C GLY A 330 13.63 6.09 28.50
N GLU A 331 12.90 5.28 29.26
CA GLU A 331 13.32 3.95 29.72
C GLU A 331 13.36 2.93 28.59
N ALA A 332 14.11 1.84 28.78
CA ALA A 332 14.12 0.75 27.81
C ALA A 332 12.77 0.00 27.84
N PRO A 333 12.30 -0.55 26.70
CA PRO A 333 11.15 -1.44 26.69
C PRO A 333 11.34 -2.61 27.66
N VAL A 334 10.27 -3.00 28.35
CA VAL A 334 10.27 -4.11 29.30
C VAL A 334 9.69 -5.34 28.62
N LEU A 335 10.41 -6.47 28.71
CA LEU A 335 9.88 -7.78 28.36
C LEU A 335 9.21 -8.37 29.61
N LEU A 336 7.92 -8.68 29.52
CA LEU A 336 7.18 -9.34 30.60
C LEU A 336 7.23 -10.85 30.37
N GLU A 337 7.93 -11.57 31.24
CA GLU A 337 7.93 -13.03 31.29
C GLU A 337 7.04 -13.49 32.46
N SER A 338 6.28 -14.56 32.24
CA SER A 338 5.46 -15.19 33.28
C SER A 338 6.12 -16.49 33.70
N ASP A 339 6.23 -16.70 35.02
CA ASP A 339 6.94 -17.86 35.60
C ASP A 339 6.19 -19.20 35.40
N ASN A 340 4.90 -19.19 35.03
CA ASN A 340 4.01 -20.36 35.12
C ASN A 340 3.24 -20.71 33.84
N ASP A 341 3.73 -20.32 32.65
CA ASP A 341 2.99 -20.43 31.37
C ASP A 341 1.64 -19.67 31.34
N GLU A 342 1.31 -18.92 32.40
CA GLU A 342 0.13 -18.05 32.43
C GLU A 342 0.36 -16.84 31.52
N ASN A 343 -0.66 -16.46 30.76
CA ASN A 343 -0.56 -15.29 29.89
C ASN A 343 -0.43 -14.03 30.75
N ALA A 344 0.67 -13.26 30.62
CA ALA A 344 0.87 -12.01 31.38
C ALA A 344 -0.30 -11.01 31.19
N ILE A 345 -0.98 -11.06 30.04
CA ILE A 345 -2.20 -10.27 29.78
C ILE A 345 -3.33 -10.65 30.75
N MET A 346 -3.45 -11.92 31.13
CA MET A 346 -4.42 -12.35 32.14
C MET A 346 -4.08 -11.83 33.53
N THR A 347 -2.81 -11.71 33.89
CA THR A 347 -2.41 -11.08 35.15
C THR A 347 -2.74 -9.57 35.15
N ILE A 348 -2.55 -8.89 34.02
CA ILE A 348 -2.81 -7.44 33.90
C ILE A 348 -4.32 -7.14 33.83
N PHE A 349 -5.11 -7.94 33.10
CA PHE A 349 -6.52 -7.63 32.78
C PHE A 349 -7.55 -8.64 33.32
N GLY A 350 -7.13 -9.83 33.76
CA GLY A 350 -8.01 -10.95 34.08
C GLY A 350 -8.68 -10.89 35.46
N GLU A 351 -8.11 -10.18 36.44
CA GLU A 351 -8.70 -10.02 37.78
C GLU A 351 -9.96 -9.11 37.79
N SER A 352 -10.20 -8.35 36.72
CA SER A 352 -11.29 -7.36 36.65
C SER A 352 -12.70 -7.95 36.48
N LYS A 353 -12.83 -9.23 36.09
CA LYS A 353 -14.16 -9.86 35.89
C LYS A 353 -14.95 -10.06 37.19
N THR A 354 -14.31 -9.93 38.36
CA THR A 354 -14.92 -10.28 39.67
C THR A 354 -15.07 -9.13 40.65
N THR A 355 -14.51 -7.93 40.40
CA THR A 355 -14.58 -6.81 41.33
C THR A 355 -14.97 -5.49 40.66
N HIS A 356 -16.21 -5.04 40.91
CA HIS A 356 -16.74 -3.73 40.54
C HIS A 356 -16.10 -2.57 41.34
N GLY A 357 -14.78 -2.43 41.30
CA GLY A 357 -14.10 -1.36 42.03
C GLY A 357 -12.67 -1.11 41.56
N ASN A 358 -12.51 -0.13 40.67
CA ASN A 358 -11.29 0.66 40.46
C ASN A 358 -10.03 -0.04 39.90
N LEU A 359 -10.13 -0.70 38.74
CA LEU A 359 -8.98 -0.77 37.83
C LEU A 359 -9.24 0.13 36.61
N ARG A 360 -8.38 1.13 36.41
CA ARG A 360 -8.39 2.01 35.25
C ARG A 360 -7.98 1.16 34.03
N GLY A 361 -8.92 0.86 33.14
CA GLY A 361 -8.58 0.34 31.81
C GLY A 361 -7.62 1.29 31.09
N PHE A 362 -6.97 0.78 30.05
CA PHE A 362 -6.17 1.61 29.16
C PHE A 362 -7.01 2.78 28.64
N GLY A 363 -6.46 3.98 28.74
CA GLY A 363 -7.06 5.18 28.15
C GLY A 363 -6.92 5.18 26.62
N ALA A 364 -7.38 6.25 25.97
CA ALA A 364 -7.22 6.41 24.52
C ALA A 364 -5.75 6.45 24.05
N GLU A 365 -4.82 6.79 24.95
CA GLU A 365 -3.36 6.89 24.73
C GLU A 365 -2.64 5.54 24.91
N GLN A 366 -3.37 4.43 25.09
CA GLN A 366 -2.78 3.13 25.34
C GLN A 366 -3.47 2.05 24.50
N VAL A 367 -2.67 1.32 23.73
CA VAL A 367 -3.15 0.28 22.80
C VAL A 367 -2.35 -1.00 22.96
N ILE A 368 -3.01 -2.14 22.74
CA ILE A 368 -2.36 -3.43 22.60
C ILE A 368 -2.21 -3.72 21.11
N LEU A 369 -0.97 -3.80 20.65
CA LEU A 369 -0.66 -4.17 19.27
C LEU A 369 -0.46 -5.69 19.16
N VAL A 370 -1.14 -6.30 18.20
CA VAL A 370 -1.05 -7.74 17.91
C VAL A 370 -0.66 -8.01 16.47
N ARG A 371 -0.16 -9.21 16.20
CA ARG A 371 0.38 -9.57 14.88
C ARG A 371 -0.70 -9.68 13.79
N ASP A 372 -1.84 -10.26 14.11
CA ASP A 372 -2.87 -10.65 13.14
C ASP A 372 -4.27 -10.70 13.79
N ASP A 373 -5.30 -10.85 12.95
CA ASP A 373 -6.70 -10.87 13.39
C ASP A 373 -7.04 -12.05 14.30
N ALA A 374 -6.34 -13.18 14.14
CA ALA A 374 -6.53 -14.34 14.99
C ALA A 374 -6.06 -14.03 16.42
N ALA A 375 -4.87 -13.42 16.56
CA ALA A 375 -4.37 -12.92 17.84
C ALA A 375 -5.26 -11.80 18.39
N LYS A 376 -5.73 -10.87 17.55
CA LYS A 376 -6.66 -9.80 17.96
C LYS A 376 -7.90 -10.37 18.61
N LYS A 377 -8.55 -11.34 17.97
CA LYS A 377 -9.74 -12.02 18.51
C LYS A 377 -9.46 -12.67 19.86
N GLN A 378 -8.35 -13.41 19.97
CA GLN A 378 -7.95 -14.06 21.23
C GLN A 378 -7.72 -13.05 22.35
N ILE A 379 -7.01 -11.94 22.08
CA ILE A 379 -6.72 -10.93 23.09
C ILE A 379 -7.97 -10.14 23.48
N ILE A 380 -8.87 -9.83 22.55
CA ILE A 380 -10.15 -9.19 22.85
C ILE A 380 -10.99 -10.04 23.80
N ASP A 381 -11.00 -11.37 23.65
CA ASP A 381 -11.73 -12.27 24.55
C ASP A 381 -11.18 -12.26 26.00
N LEU A 382 -9.88 -12.00 26.16
CA LEU A 382 -9.20 -11.90 27.46
C LEU A 382 -9.38 -10.50 28.08
N VAL A 383 -9.12 -9.44 27.33
CA VAL A 383 -9.07 -8.05 27.79
C VAL A 383 -10.46 -7.40 27.84
N GLY A 384 -11.40 -7.83 26.99
CA GLY A 384 -12.72 -7.25 26.88
C GLY A 384 -12.68 -5.79 26.43
N LYS A 385 -13.47 -4.92 27.08
CA LYS A 385 -13.54 -3.48 26.77
C LYS A 385 -12.50 -2.63 27.53
N GLN A 386 -11.50 -3.26 28.13
CA GLN A 386 -10.54 -2.56 29.01
C GLN A 386 -9.37 -1.92 28.25
N ALA A 387 -9.11 -2.31 27.00
CA ALA A 387 -8.09 -1.71 26.17
C ALA A 387 -8.48 -1.80 24.69
N LEU A 388 -7.96 -0.87 23.90
CA LEU A 388 -8.01 -0.97 22.45
C LEU A 388 -6.99 -2.03 21.99
N VAL A 389 -7.41 -2.93 21.11
CA VAL A 389 -6.55 -3.97 20.53
C VAL A 389 -6.54 -3.79 19.02
N LEU A 390 -5.37 -3.49 18.45
CA LEU A 390 -5.18 -3.26 17.02
C LEU A 390 -4.15 -4.22 16.46
N THR A 391 -4.31 -4.63 15.21
CA THR A 391 -3.22 -5.28 14.47
C THR A 391 -2.15 -4.25 14.07
N ILE A 392 -0.97 -4.73 13.64
CA ILE A 392 0.09 -3.84 13.12
C ILE A 392 -0.37 -3.06 11.87
N VAL A 393 -1.24 -3.66 11.05
CA VAL A 393 -1.77 -2.99 9.85
C VAL A 393 -2.73 -1.89 10.27
N GLU A 394 -3.60 -2.20 11.22
CA GLU A 394 -4.57 -1.25 11.75
C GLU A 394 -3.87 -0.07 12.46
N CYS A 395 -2.83 -0.30 13.25
CA CYS A 395 -2.17 0.83 13.93
C CYS A 395 -1.38 1.77 13.01
N LYS A 396 -1.30 1.50 11.70
CA LYS A 396 -0.54 2.34 10.76
C LYS A 396 -1.10 3.76 10.73
N GLY A 397 -0.21 4.75 10.84
CA GLY A 397 -0.60 6.17 10.83
C GLY A 397 -1.24 6.67 12.14
N LEU A 398 -1.42 5.82 13.14
CA LEU A 398 -1.97 6.20 14.44
C LEU A 398 -0.86 6.51 15.45
N GLU A 399 -1.13 7.50 16.30
CA GLU A 399 -0.27 7.88 17.43
C GLU A 399 -1.05 7.66 18.74
N PHE A 400 -0.36 7.18 19.78
CA PHE A 400 -0.93 6.81 21.07
C PHE A 400 -0.16 7.48 22.20
#